data_AF-A0A6I5CSX4-F1
#
_entry.id   AF-A0A6I5CSX4-F1
#
_cell.length_a   1.000
_cell.length_b   1.000
_cell.length_c   1.000
_cell.angle_alpha   90.00
_cell.angle_beta   90.00
_cell.angle_gamma   90.00
#
_symmetry.space_group_name_H-M   'P 1'
#
loop_
_entity.id
_entity.type
_entity.pdbx_description
1 polymer ?
#
loop_
_entity_poly.entity_id
_entity_poly.type
_entity_poly.pdbx_seq_one_letter_code
_entity_poly.pdbx_strand_id
1 'polypeptide(L)'
;MIGQVIADDGVRLQASRTGRGAAPLVLCHGGPGLWGMFGDVAALLADRADVVRWDQRARAWGTPERVAACRGLDVPVVIVDGGRDIRPRAAVDSLAAALPRVRRTVLPGAGHLPWVEEPA
;
A
#
# COMPACT_ATOMS: atom_id res chain seq x y z
N MET A 1 -9.94 12.09 10.95
CA MET A 1 -9.90 11.84 12.41
C MET A 1 -8.72 10.94 12.72
N ILE A 2 -7.90 11.26 13.72
CA ILE A 2 -6.78 10.42 14.19
C ILE A 2 -7.22 9.72 15.48
N GLY A 3 -6.87 8.45 15.65
CA GLY A 3 -7.20 7.67 16.84
C GLY A 3 -6.41 6.36 16.91
N GLN A 4 -6.66 5.59 17.97
CA GLN A 4 -6.04 4.29 18.16
C GLN A 4 -7.02 3.15 17.87
N VAL A 5 -6.50 2.07 17.29
CA VAL A 5 -7.22 0.81 17.07
C VAL A 5 -6.49 -0.32 17.77
N ILE A 6 -7.23 -1.31 18.24
CA ILE A 6 -6.69 -2.54 18.82
C ILE A 6 -6.79 -3.62 17.75
N ALA A 7 -5.64 -4.16 17.35
CA ALA A 7 -5.58 -5.30 16.43
C ALA A 7 -6.08 -6.59 17.13
N ASP A 8 -6.38 -7.61 16.34
CA ASP A 8 -6.83 -8.93 16.80
C ASP A 8 -5.87 -9.59 17.80
N ASP A 9 -4.58 -9.31 17.69
CA ASP A 9 -3.54 -9.75 18.65
C ASP A 9 -3.34 -8.81 19.85
N GLY A 10 -4.27 -7.87 20.08
CA GLY A 10 -4.27 -6.97 21.23
C GLY A 10 -3.31 -5.77 21.12
N VAL A 11 -2.53 -5.67 20.05
CA VAL A 11 -1.59 -4.55 19.89
C VAL A 11 -2.33 -3.28 19.48
N ARG A 12 -1.97 -2.17 20.12
CA ARG A 12 -2.48 -0.82 19.79
C ARG A 12 -1.73 -0.23 18.61
N LEU A 13 -2.48 0.23 17.61
CA LEU A 13 -1.97 0.87 16.41
C LEU A 13 -2.53 2.29 16.30
N GLN A 14 -1.71 3.23 15.83
CA GLN A 14 -2.21 4.55 15.42
C GLN A 14 -2.85 4.44 14.05
N ALA A 15 -4.02 5.05 13.90
CA ALA A 15 -4.77 5.08 12.65
C ALA A 15 -5.40 6.45 12.42
N SER A 16 -5.63 6.78 11.16
CA SER A 16 -6.37 7.95 10.77
C SER A 16 -7.36 7.62 9.66
N ARG A 17 -8.54 8.22 9.74
CA ARG A 17 -9.64 8.04 8.80
C ARG A 17 -9.97 9.36 8.10
N THR A 18 -10.11 9.31 6.77
CA THR A 18 -10.46 10.44 5.90
C THR A 18 -11.48 9.98 4.87
N GLY A 19 -12.45 10.84 4.54
CA GLY A 19 -13.47 10.53 3.53
C GLY A 19 -14.77 9.98 4.10
N ARG A 20 -15.76 9.84 3.22
CA ARG A 20 -17.11 9.33 3.53
C ARG A 20 -17.66 8.44 2.41
N GLY A 21 -16.81 7.97 1.50
CA GLY A 21 -17.21 7.08 0.42
C GLY A 21 -17.69 5.71 0.92
N ALA A 22 -18.49 5.02 0.13
CA ALA A 22 -19.10 3.75 0.54
C ALA A 22 -18.11 2.57 0.58
N ALA A 23 -16.99 2.65 -0.14
CA ALA A 23 -15.97 1.61 -0.18
C ALA A 23 -14.87 1.85 0.87
N PRO A 24 -14.63 0.90 1.80
CA PRO A 24 -13.49 1.01 2.71
C PRO A 24 -12.18 0.79 1.96
N LEU A 25 -11.18 1.64 2.21
CA LEU A 25 -9.84 1.53 1.64
C LEU A 25 -8.78 1.66 2.73
N VAL A 26 -7.95 0.63 2.90
CA VAL A 26 -6.82 0.67 3.83
C VAL A 26 -5.52 0.94 3.06
N LEU A 27 -4.81 2.00 3.43
CA LEU A 27 -3.51 2.34 2.85
C LEU A 27 -2.38 1.80 3.72
N CYS A 28 -1.49 1.04 3.08
CA CYS A 28 -0.39 0.31 3.69
C CYS A 28 0.95 0.87 3.24
N HIS A 29 1.67 1.56 4.11
CA HIS A 29 2.92 2.24 3.73
C HIS A 29 4.11 1.27 3.57
N GLY A 30 5.10 1.66 2.78
CA GLY A 30 6.41 0.99 2.75
C GLY A 30 7.30 1.37 3.93
N GLY A 31 8.51 0.80 4.03
CA GLY A 31 9.53 1.29 4.97
C GLY A 31 10.04 2.68 4.58
N PRO A 32 10.49 3.53 5.52
CA PRO A 32 10.64 3.35 6.97
C PRO A 32 9.36 3.65 7.80
N GLY A 33 8.20 3.73 7.15
CA GLY A 33 6.94 4.06 7.83
C GLY A 33 6.81 5.51 8.25
N LEU A 34 7.08 6.41 7.30
CA LEU A 34 6.94 7.84 7.54
C LEU A 34 5.48 8.20 7.80
N TRP A 35 5.25 8.79 8.97
CA TRP A 35 3.95 9.29 9.38
C TRP A 35 3.41 10.27 8.33
N GLY A 36 2.19 10.00 7.85
CA GLY A 36 1.51 10.89 6.91
C GLY A 36 1.85 10.70 5.43
N MET A 37 2.69 9.72 5.03
CA MET A 37 3.08 9.47 3.62
C MET A 37 1.90 9.45 2.63
N PHE A 38 0.73 9.00 3.07
CA PHE A 38 -0.48 8.94 2.24
C PHE A 38 -1.52 10.02 2.56
N GLY A 39 -1.14 11.12 3.21
CA GLY A 39 -2.05 12.22 3.50
C GLY A 39 -2.74 12.74 2.25
N ASP A 40 -1.95 13.09 1.23
CA ASP A 40 -2.45 13.65 -0.03
C ASP A 40 -3.26 12.63 -0.83
N VAL A 41 -2.81 11.37 -0.85
CA VAL A 41 -3.56 10.26 -1.48
C VAL A 41 -4.92 10.05 -0.79
N ALA A 42 -4.96 10.10 0.54
CA ALA A 42 -6.21 9.96 1.27
C ALA A 42 -7.15 11.15 1.06
N ALA A 43 -6.63 12.36 0.86
CA ALA A 43 -7.42 13.53 0.51
C ALA A 43 -7.99 13.40 -0.92
N LEU A 44 -7.16 12.97 -1.87
CA LEU A 44 -7.55 12.76 -3.28
C LEU A 44 -8.69 11.74 -3.42
N LEU A 45 -8.74 10.74 -2.55
CA LEU A 45 -9.73 9.65 -2.60
C LEU A 45 -10.93 9.85 -1.67
N ALA A 46 -11.00 10.98 -0.94
CA ALA A 46 -11.97 11.18 0.14
C ALA A 46 -13.44 11.21 -0.31
N ASP A 47 -13.70 11.55 -1.58
CA ASP A 47 -15.01 11.54 -2.23
C ASP A 47 -15.42 10.14 -2.71
N ARG A 48 -14.46 9.25 -2.95
CA ARG A 48 -14.69 7.90 -3.50
C ARG A 48 -14.67 6.80 -2.46
N ALA A 49 -13.88 6.96 -1.41
CA ALA A 49 -13.64 5.92 -0.42
C ALA A 49 -13.69 6.45 1.01
N ASP A 50 -13.90 5.53 1.93
CA ASP A 50 -13.62 5.70 3.34
C ASP A 50 -12.20 5.20 3.62
N VAL A 51 -11.25 6.14 3.68
CA VAL A 51 -9.82 5.83 3.64
C VAL A 51 -9.26 5.75 5.05
N VAL A 52 -8.68 4.60 5.38
CA VAL A 52 -7.95 4.36 6.63
C VAL A 52 -6.46 4.27 6.34
N ARG A 53 -5.68 5.07 7.04
CA ARG A 53 -4.21 4.99 7.10
C ARG A 53 -3.81 4.51 8.49
N TRP A 54 -2.75 3.73 8.60
CA TRP A 54 -2.27 3.19 9.88
C TRP A 54 -0.75 3.07 9.89
N ASP A 55 -0.18 3.09 11.10
CA ASP A 55 1.26 2.95 11.30
C ASP A 55 1.61 1.45 11.38
N GLN A 56 2.24 0.93 10.32
CA GLN A 56 2.57 -0.49 10.21
C GLN A 56 3.67 -0.89 11.19
N ARG A 57 3.57 -2.15 11.66
CA ARG A 57 4.63 -2.79 12.44
C ARG A 57 5.81 -3.15 11.53
N ALA A 58 7.03 -3.01 12.04
CA ALA A 58 8.22 -3.45 11.33
C ALA A 58 8.14 -4.95 10.99
N ARG A 59 8.40 -5.32 9.73
CA ARG A 59 8.51 -6.72 9.30
C ARG A 59 9.68 -6.90 8.32
N ALA A 60 10.31 -8.06 8.39
CA ALA A 60 11.42 -8.47 7.53
C ALA A 60 10.99 -8.67 6.07
N TRP A 61 11.89 -8.44 5.13
CA TRP A 61 11.60 -8.45 3.70
C TRP A 61 11.66 -9.88 3.13
N GLY A 62 10.80 -10.19 2.16
CA GLY A 62 11.01 -11.27 1.17
C GLY A 62 11.27 -12.69 1.70
N THR A 63 10.53 -13.17 2.70
CA THR A 63 10.66 -14.57 3.16
C THR A 63 9.86 -15.55 2.27
N PRO A 64 10.27 -16.83 2.16
CA PRO A 64 9.52 -17.85 1.42
C PRO A 64 8.06 -17.97 1.85
N GLU A 65 7.78 -17.82 3.14
CA GLU A 65 6.42 -17.87 3.71
C GLU A 65 5.55 -16.73 3.16
N ARG A 66 6.14 -15.55 2.92
CA ARG A 66 5.42 -14.41 2.33
C ARG A 66 5.11 -14.63 0.85
N VAL A 67 6.01 -15.28 0.12
CA VAL A 67 5.76 -15.67 -1.27
C VAL A 67 4.62 -16.70 -1.32
N ALA A 68 4.63 -17.69 -0.44
CA ALA A 68 3.54 -18.65 -0.32
C ALA A 68 2.21 -17.97 0.03
N ALA A 69 2.22 -17.00 0.95
CA ALA A 69 1.04 -16.21 1.27
C ALA A 69 0.49 -15.44 0.05
N CYS A 70 1.35 -14.82 -0.75
CA CYS A 70 0.94 -14.12 -1.97
C CYS A 70 0.26 -15.06 -2.97
N ARG A 71 0.75 -16.30 -3.10
CA ARG A 71 0.15 -17.31 -3.98
C ARG A 71 -1.25 -17.73 -3.55
N GLY A 72 -1.59 -17.57 -2.26
CA GLY A 72 -2.92 -17.85 -1.72
C GLY A 72 -3.91 -16.69 -1.78
N LEU A 73 -3.53 -15.51 -2.29
CA LEU A 73 -4.41 -14.34 -2.33
C LEU A 73 -5.35 -14.39 -3.55
N ASP A 74 -6.58 -14.86 -3.36
CA ASP A 74 -7.64 -14.82 -4.39
C ASP A 74 -8.42 -13.48 -4.42
N VAL A 75 -7.70 -12.38 -4.26
CA VAL A 75 -8.25 -11.03 -4.43
C VAL A 75 -7.59 -10.36 -5.64
N PRO A 76 -8.32 -9.55 -6.42
CA PRO A 76 -7.69 -8.74 -7.46
C PRO A 76 -6.62 -7.82 -6.87
N VAL A 77 -5.40 -7.87 -7.41
CA VAL A 77 -4.31 -6.99 -7.01
C VAL A 77 -3.88 -6.13 -8.18
N VAL A 78 -3.70 -4.84 -7.93
CA VAL A 78 -3.02 -3.94 -8.86
C VAL A 78 -1.69 -3.53 -8.25
N ILE A 79 -0.62 -3.74 -9.02
CA ILE A 79 0.70 -3.19 -8.75
C ILE A 79 0.81 -1.87 -9.53
N VAL A 80 1.15 -0.79 -8.84
CA VAL A 80 1.51 0.49 -9.47
C VAL A 80 2.95 0.79 -9.13
N ASP A 81 3.80 0.96 -10.16
CA ASP A 81 5.22 1.27 -9.99
C ASP A 81 5.70 2.34 -10.99
N GLY A 82 6.76 3.05 -10.65
CA GLY A 82 7.34 4.09 -11.50
C GLY A 82 8.40 3.55 -12.44
N GLY A 83 8.35 3.96 -13.71
CA GLY A 83 9.32 3.55 -14.74
C GLY A 83 10.73 4.08 -14.51
N ARG A 84 10.89 5.12 -13.68
CA ARG A 84 12.17 5.73 -13.31
C ARG A 84 12.63 5.37 -11.90
N ASP A 85 11.97 4.41 -11.23
CA ASP A 85 12.44 3.96 -9.91
C ASP A 85 13.81 3.28 -10.06
N ILE A 86 14.79 3.78 -9.30
CA ILE A 86 16.17 3.27 -9.30
C ILE A 86 16.33 2.00 -8.47
N ARG A 87 15.32 1.63 -7.68
CA ARG A 87 15.40 0.42 -6.84
C ARG A 87 15.37 -0.85 -7.71
N PRO A 88 16.00 -1.94 -7.25
CA PRO A 88 15.96 -3.20 -7.97
C PRO A 88 14.53 -3.69 -8.24
N ARG A 89 14.23 -4.00 -9.50
CA ARG A 89 12.90 -4.45 -9.94
C ARG A 89 12.53 -5.84 -9.40
N ALA A 90 13.49 -6.59 -8.88
CA ALA A 90 13.29 -7.93 -8.32
C ALA A 90 12.15 -8.01 -7.29
N ALA A 91 11.94 -6.96 -6.49
CA ALA A 91 10.83 -6.93 -5.52
C ALA A 91 9.46 -6.91 -6.19
N VAL A 92 9.26 -6.03 -7.19
CA VAL A 92 7.98 -5.92 -7.90
C VAL A 92 7.76 -7.10 -8.86
N ASP A 93 8.82 -7.59 -9.48
CA ASP A 93 8.77 -8.72 -10.42
C ASP A 93 8.43 -10.03 -9.69
N SER A 94 9.04 -10.28 -8.53
CA SER A 94 8.72 -11.47 -7.73
C SER A 94 7.29 -11.45 -7.16
N LEU A 95 6.77 -10.26 -6.81
CA LEU A 95 5.38 -10.10 -6.38
C LEU A 95 4.41 -10.38 -7.54
N ALA A 96 4.66 -9.80 -8.72
CA ALA A 96 3.84 -10.05 -9.90
C ALA A 96 3.84 -11.53 -10.32
N ALA A 97 4.97 -12.22 -10.15
CA ALA A 97 5.06 -13.66 -10.43
C ALA A 97 4.34 -14.54 -9.39
N ALA A 98 4.20 -14.07 -8.13
CA ALA A 98 3.60 -14.85 -7.06
C ALA A 98 2.07 -14.71 -6.97
N LEU A 99 1.51 -13.58 -7.41
CA LEU A 99 0.08 -13.28 -7.27
C LEU A 99 -0.75 -13.92 -8.38
N PRO A 100 -1.84 -14.66 -8.06
CA PRO A 100 -2.64 -15.36 -9.07
C PRO A 100 -3.51 -14.43 -9.91
N ARG A 101 -3.87 -13.25 -9.39
CA ARG A 101 -4.79 -12.29 -10.04
C ARG A 101 -4.24 -10.87 -9.99
N VAL A 102 -3.17 -10.62 -10.74
CA VAL A 102 -2.45 -9.34 -10.71
C VAL A 102 -2.50 -8.60 -12.04
N ARG A 103 -2.67 -7.29 -11.95
CA ARG A 103 -2.40 -6.34 -13.02
C ARG A 103 -1.27 -5.42 -12.61
N ARG A 104 -0.30 -5.16 -13.49
CA ARG A 104 0.75 -4.16 -13.28
C ARG A 104 0.48 -2.93 -14.15
N THR A 105 0.61 -1.75 -13.55
CA THR A 105 0.53 -0.45 -14.21
C THR A 105 1.81 0.31 -13.93
N VAL A 106 2.63 0.54 -14.96
CA VAL A 106 3.86 1.31 -14.85
C VAL A 106 3.59 2.75 -15.26
N LEU A 107 3.93 3.72 -14.40
CA LEU A 107 3.89 5.15 -14.73
C LEU A 107 5.27 5.55 -15.27
N PRO A 108 5.44 5.77 -16.59
CA PRO A 108 6.76 5.85 -17.22
C PRO A 108 7.58 7.05 -16.76
N GLY A 109 6.95 8.13 -16.29
CA GLY A 109 7.63 9.33 -15.84
C GLY A 109 7.96 9.37 -14.34
N ALA A 110 7.33 8.51 -13.54
CA ALA A 110 7.48 8.49 -12.09
C ALA A 110 8.61 7.58 -11.60
N GLY A 111 9.17 7.91 -10.44
CA GLY A 111 10.14 7.17 -9.67
C GLY A 111 9.52 6.32 -8.55
N HIS A 112 10.11 6.35 -7.37
CA HIS A 112 9.77 5.42 -6.29
C HIS A 112 8.42 5.71 -5.62
N LEU A 113 7.95 6.96 -5.65
CA LEU A 113 6.70 7.39 -5.04
C LEU A 113 5.75 7.92 -6.12
N PRO A 114 5.18 7.07 -6.99
CA PRO A 114 4.39 7.54 -8.12
C PRO A 114 3.25 8.48 -7.77
N TRP A 115 2.59 8.25 -6.64
CA TRP A 115 1.49 9.08 -6.13
C TRP A 115 1.92 10.42 -5.54
N VAL A 116 3.22 10.67 -5.35
CA VAL A 116 3.77 11.97 -4.95
C VAL A 116 4.39 12.67 -6.16
N GLU A 117 5.04 11.90 -7.04
CA GLU A 117 5.80 12.43 -8.16
C GLU A 117 4.91 12.79 -9.36
N GLU A 118 3.85 12.01 -9.60
CA GLU A 118 2.83 12.29 -10.62
C GLU A 118 1.41 12.17 -10.03
N PRO A 119 1.02 13.07 -9.10
CA PRO A 119 -0.31 13.07 -8.51
C PRO A 119 -1.32 13.71 -9.48
N ALA A 120 -1.98 12.89 -10.30
CA ALA A 120 -3.13 13.22 -11.16
C ALA A 120 -3.04 14.50 -12.02
#